data_AF-A0A959P6P8-F1
#
_entry.id   AF-A0A959P6P8-F1
#
_cell.length_a   1.000
_cell.length_b   1.000
_cell.length_c   1.000
_cell.angle_alpha   90.00
_cell.angle_beta   90.00
_cell.angle_gamma   90.00
#
_symmetry.space_group_name_H-M   'P 1'
#
loop_
_entity.id
_entity.type
_entity.pdbx_description
1 polymer ?
#
loop_
_entity_poly.entity_id
_entity_poly.type
_entity_poly.pdbx_seq_one_letter_code
_entity_poly.pdbx_strand_id
1 'polypeptide(L)'
;MKNTNQHKNEKLFDTLKKDISEGGFKSDLTTDFSELKEFFLNSDRKSQLAGMGKFKAFFYMSWWLLKELLLKLNPTRRLVLLIGIILLFSTGHFGVSGSEVNFSSNTSIFGGIIILFVLMLELKDKLLAKDELNAGKSVQSALMSERNPKVNGWNIW
;
A
#
# COMPACT_ATOMS: atom_id res chain seq x y z
N MET A 1 -35.53 -13.29 -5.47
CA MET A 1 -35.00 -12.36 -4.45
C MET A 1 -34.28 -13.19 -3.38
N LYS A 2 -32.94 -13.21 -3.37
CA LYS A 2 -32.16 -13.89 -2.32
C LYS A 2 -31.10 -12.93 -1.75
N ASN A 3 -31.38 -12.51 -0.53
CA ASN A 3 -30.50 -12.09 0.56
C ASN A 3 -29.34 -11.11 0.29
N THR A 4 -29.64 -9.84 0.51
CA THR A 4 -28.72 -8.69 0.59
C THR A 4 -28.12 -8.46 1.99
N ASN A 5 -27.95 -9.47 2.85
CA ASN A 5 -27.44 -9.24 4.23
C ASN A 5 -26.66 -10.44 4.79
N GLN A 6 -25.48 -10.74 4.25
CA GLN A 6 -24.51 -11.67 4.85
C GLN A 6 -23.16 -11.00 5.18
N HIS A 7 -23.14 -9.73 5.58
CA HIS A 7 -22.02 -9.20 6.37
C HIS A 7 -22.20 -9.63 7.84
N LYS A 8 -22.21 -10.95 8.08
CA LYS A 8 -22.22 -11.52 9.42
C LYS A 8 -20.78 -11.52 9.94
N ASN A 9 -20.38 -10.44 10.60
CA ASN A 9 -19.36 -10.38 11.65
C ASN A 9 -18.30 -11.51 11.56
N GLU A 10 -17.58 -11.58 10.43
CA GLU A 10 -16.38 -12.41 10.36
C GLU A 10 -15.39 -11.73 11.29
N LYS A 11 -14.97 -12.43 12.35
CA LYS A 11 -14.01 -11.85 13.28
C LYS A 11 -12.75 -11.56 12.46
N LEU A 12 -12.28 -10.32 12.47
CA LEU A 12 -11.08 -9.89 11.74
C LEU A 12 -9.91 -10.86 11.93
N PHE A 13 -9.76 -11.40 13.14
CA PHE A 13 -8.75 -12.39 13.47
C PHE A 13 -8.90 -13.72 12.72
N ASP A 14 -10.13 -14.20 12.50
CA ASP A 14 -10.40 -15.45 11.79
C ASP A 14 -10.05 -15.31 10.29
N THR A 15 -10.38 -14.15 9.70
CA THR A 15 -9.98 -13.82 8.32
C THR A 15 -8.46 -13.72 8.19
N LEU A 16 -7.79 -12.98 9.08
CA LEU A 16 -6.33 -12.86 9.08
C LEU A 16 -5.63 -14.22 9.26
N LYS A 17 -6.15 -15.07 10.16
CA LYS A 17 -5.59 -16.41 10.37
C LYS A 17 -5.76 -17.28 9.14
N LYS A 18 -6.90 -17.18 8.45
CA LYS A 18 -7.16 -17.89 7.21
C LYS A 18 -6.22 -17.42 6.09
N ASP A 19 -6.07 -16.12 5.90
CA ASP A 19 -5.18 -15.53 4.88
C ASP A 19 -3.72 -15.98 5.05
N ILE A 20 -3.25 -16.08 6.31
CA ILE A 20 -1.90 -16.60 6.61
C ILE A 20 -1.82 -18.11 6.38
N SER A 21 -2.86 -18.85 6.73
CA SER A 21 -2.88 -20.32 6.67
C SER A 21 -3.08 -20.88 5.26
N GLU A 22 -3.66 -20.11 4.33
CA GLU A 22 -3.97 -20.57 2.97
C GLU A 22 -2.73 -20.71 2.05
N GLY A 23 -1.52 -20.52 2.56
CA GLY A 23 -0.27 -20.90 1.87
C GLY A 23 0.12 -20.00 0.68
N GLY A 24 -0.78 -19.15 0.18
CA GLY A 24 -0.55 -18.19 -0.91
C GLY A 24 0.16 -16.90 -0.49
N PHE A 25 0.21 -16.57 0.80
CA PHE A 25 0.76 -15.29 1.27
C PHE A 25 2.18 -14.98 0.75
N LYS A 26 3.05 -15.99 0.70
CA LYS A 26 4.43 -15.80 0.20
C LYS A 26 4.46 -15.54 -1.30
N SER A 27 3.67 -16.27 -2.09
CA SER A 27 3.62 -16.07 -3.54
C SER A 27 3.04 -14.71 -3.89
N ASP A 28 2.01 -14.27 -3.16
CA ASP A 28 1.34 -12.99 -3.39
C ASP A 28 2.31 -11.84 -3.09
N LEU A 29 3.01 -11.87 -1.95
CA LEU A 29 4.02 -10.87 -1.63
C LEU A 29 5.17 -10.82 -2.65
N THR A 30 5.65 -11.97 -3.13
CA THR A 30 6.72 -11.98 -4.13
C THR A 30 6.25 -11.45 -5.48
N THR A 31 5.00 -11.70 -5.83
CA THR A 31 4.37 -11.19 -7.06
C THR A 31 4.21 -9.68 -6.96
N ASP A 32 3.60 -9.17 -5.88
CA ASP A 32 3.44 -7.74 -5.62
C ASP A 32 4.79 -7.01 -5.64
N PHE A 33 5.83 -7.59 -5.02
CA PHE A 33 7.17 -7.01 -5.04
C PHE A 33 7.77 -6.99 -6.45
N SER A 34 7.56 -8.04 -7.24
CA SER A 34 8.00 -8.10 -8.63
C SER A 34 7.30 -7.05 -9.50
N GLU A 35 5.98 -6.89 -9.33
CA GLU A 35 5.20 -5.89 -10.05
C GLU A 35 5.62 -4.46 -9.68
N LEU A 36 5.80 -4.18 -8.39
CA LEU A 36 6.34 -2.90 -7.93
C LEU A 36 7.73 -2.64 -8.52
N LYS A 37 8.59 -3.65 -8.52
CA LYS A 37 9.92 -3.57 -9.11
C LYS A 37 9.83 -3.24 -10.60
N GLU A 38 8.95 -3.89 -11.33
CA GLU A 38 8.77 -3.66 -12.77
C GLU A 38 8.21 -2.26 -13.06
N PHE A 39 7.22 -1.82 -12.28
CA PHE A 39 6.60 -0.51 -12.43
C PHE A 39 7.56 0.65 -12.11
N PHE A 40 8.39 0.53 -11.07
CA PHE A 40 9.26 1.62 -10.59
C PHE A 40 10.70 1.58 -11.16
N LEU A 41 11.21 0.43 -11.64
CA LEU A 41 12.55 0.33 -12.21
C LEU A 41 12.53 0.33 -13.75
N ASN A 42 12.69 1.52 -14.32
CA ASN A 42 13.03 1.70 -15.73
C ASN A 42 14.30 0.91 -16.11
N SER A 43 14.40 0.54 -17.40
CA SER A 43 15.51 -0.21 -18.00
C SER A 43 16.89 0.34 -17.65
N ASP A 44 17.03 1.66 -17.53
CA ASP A 44 18.30 2.33 -17.21
C ASP A 44 18.81 2.02 -15.80
N ARG A 45 17.90 1.89 -14.83
CA ARG A 45 18.24 1.57 -13.44
C ARG A 45 18.62 0.11 -13.27
N LYS A 46 18.01 -0.78 -14.06
CA LYS A 46 18.38 -2.20 -14.12
C LYS A 46 19.83 -2.36 -14.61
N SER A 47 20.28 -1.52 -15.54
CA SER A 47 21.68 -1.48 -16.01
C SER A 47 22.65 -1.02 -14.91
N GLN A 48 22.30 0.01 -14.13
CA GLN A 48 23.13 0.47 -13.00
C GLN A 48 23.24 -0.57 -11.87
N LEU A 49 22.18 -1.35 -11.65
CA LEU A 49 22.16 -2.42 -10.65
C LEU A 49 22.94 -3.66 -11.10
N ALA A 50 23.03 -3.93 -12.40
CA ALA A 50 23.81 -5.05 -12.95
C ALA A 50 25.32 -4.88 -12.73
N GLY A 51 25.80 -3.64 -12.58
CA GLY A 51 27.19 -3.34 -12.25
C GLY A 51 27.56 -3.48 -10.76
N MET A 52 26.60 -3.82 -9.88
CA MET A 52 26.82 -3.91 -8.43
C MET A 52 26.73 -5.36 -7.93
N GLY A 53 27.46 -5.68 -6.85
CA GLY A 53 27.33 -6.97 -6.16
C GLY A 53 25.90 -7.21 -5.64
N LYS A 54 25.44 -8.47 -5.63
CA LYS A 54 24.05 -8.86 -5.34
C LYS A 54 23.46 -8.23 -4.06
N PHE A 55 24.25 -8.16 -2.98
CA PHE A 55 23.82 -7.54 -1.72
C PHE A 55 23.67 -6.02 -1.82
N LYS A 56 24.66 -5.34 -2.43
CA LYS A 56 24.59 -3.88 -2.64
C LYS A 56 23.42 -3.54 -3.56
N ALA A 57 23.22 -4.29 -4.63
CA ALA A 57 22.09 -4.14 -5.53
C ALA A 57 20.74 -4.29 -4.79
N PHE A 58 20.61 -5.27 -3.87
CA PHE A 58 19.40 -5.45 -3.08
C PHE A 58 19.09 -4.28 -2.14
N PHE A 59 20.08 -3.77 -1.39
CA PHE A 59 19.88 -2.62 -0.50
C PHE A 59 19.58 -1.34 -1.26
N TYR A 60 20.34 -1.04 -2.33
CA TYR A 60 20.08 0.14 -3.16
C TYR A 60 18.70 0.08 -3.82
N MET A 61 18.31 -1.10 -4.32
CA MET A 61 16.98 -1.31 -4.89
C MET A 61 15.89 -1.06 -3.86
N SER A 62 16.00 -1.66 -2.67
CA SER A 62 15.01 -1.50 -1.59
C SER A 62 14.91 -0.04 -1.14
N TRP A 63 16.05 0.65 -0.99
CA TRP A 63 16.10 2.06 -0.63
C TRP A 63 15.49 2.95 -1.73
N TRP A 64 15.77 2.67 -2.99
CA TRP A 64 15.21 3.42 -4.12
C TRP A 64 13.70 3.25 -4.19
N LEU A 65 13.20 2.02 -4.15
CA LEU A 65 11.76 1.74 -4.16
C LEU A 65 11.06 2.42 -2.98
N LEU A 66 11.63 2.31 -1.77
CA LEU A 66 11.08 2.99 -0.59
C LEU A 66 11.05 4.50 -0.77
N LYS A 67 12.14 5.11 -1.27
CA LYS A 67 12.20 6.54 -1.56
C LYS A 67 11.12 6.96 -2.57
N GLU A 68 10.90 6.18 -3.62
CA GLU A 68 9.88 6.51 -4.64
C GLU A 68 8.46 6.37 -4.13
N LEU A 69 8.19 5.32 -3.36
CA LEU A 69 6.90 5.16 -2.69
C LEU A 69 6.63 6.34 -1.73
N LEU A 70 7.64 6.77 -0.95
CA LEU A 70 7.52 7.94 -0.08
C LEU A 70 7.37 9.28 -0.82
N LEU A 71 7.96 9.40 -2.02
CA LEU A 71 7.80 10.60 -2.84
C LEU A 71 6.45 10.64 -3.55
N LYS A 72 5.82 9.49 -3.82
CA LYS A 72 4.47 9.38 -4.37
C LYS A 72 3.38 9.72 -3.33
N LEU A 73 3.70 9.60 -2.05
CA LEU A 73 2.82 10.04 -0.96
C LEU A 73 2.60 11.56 -0.98
N ASN A 74 1.39 11.98 -0.61
CA ASN A 74 1.05 13.39 -0.41
C ASN A 74 2.05 14.07 0.55
N PRO A 75 2.54 15.29 0.27
CA PRO A 75 3.51 16.00 1.12
C PRO A 75 3.10 16.06 2.59
N THR A 76 1.81 16.28 2.89
CA THR A 76 1.30 16.31 4.26
C THR A 76 1.41 14.94 4.93
N ARG A 77 1.04 13.86 4.23
CA ARG A 77 1.14 12.48 4.75
C ARG A 77 2.57 12.09 5.03
N ARG A 78 3.51 12.48 4.16
CA ARG A 78 4.94 12.24 4.34
C ARG A 78 5.45 12.87 5.65
N LEU A 79 5.04 14.09 5.96
CA LEU A 79 5.42 14.76 7.22
C LEU A 79 4.83 14.05 8.44
N VAL A 80 3.54 13.70 8.41
CA VAL A 80 2.88 12.99 9.51
C VAL A 80 3.49 11.60 9.73
N LEU A 81 3.83 10.88 8.66
CA LEU A 81 4.52 9.60 8.72
C LEU A 81 5.92 9.75 9.36
N LEU A 82 6.68 10.77 8.99
CA LEU A 82 7.98 11.06 9.60
C LEU A 82 7.84 11.35 11.10
N ILE A 83 6.85 12.14 11.50
CA ILE A 83 6.54 12.40 12.92
C ILE A 83 6.21 11.09 13.63
N GLY A 84 5.34 10.24 13.05
CA GLY A 84 4.99 8.95 13.62
C GLY A 84 6.20 8.02 13.80
N ILE A 85 7.10 7.97 12.81
CA ILE A 85 8.36 7.22 12.89
C ILE A 85 9.25 7.77 14.00
N ILE A 86 9.44 9.09 14.07
CA ILE A 86 10.27 9.73 15.11
C ILE A 86 9.72 9.41 16.50
N LEU A 87 8.40 9.51 16.69
CA LEU A 87 7.74 9.18 17.97
C LEU A 87 7.86 7.70 18.32
N LEU A 88 7.83 6.80 17.33
CA LEU A 88 8.00 5.36 17.55
C LEU A 88 9.39 5.05 18.12
N PHE A 89 10.43 5.67 17.56
CA PHE A 89 11.81 5.50 18.03
C PHE A 89 12.17 6.37 19.25
N SER A 90 11.37 7.39 19.54
CA SER A 90 11.50 8.21 20.75
C SER A 90 10.88 7.49 21.95
N THR A 91 11.59 6.48 22.47
CA THR A 91 11.24 5.87 23.76
C THR A 91 11.55 6.87 24.86
N GLY A 92 10.53 7.58 25.32
CA GLY A 92 10.66 8.60 26.36
C GLY A 92 11.05 8.00 27.71
N HIS A 93 12.34 7.94 28.01
CA HIS A 93 12.82 7.84 29.39
C HIS A 93 13.00 9.25 29.95
N PHE A 94 11.90 9.90 30.31
CA PHE A 94 11.95 11.18 31.03
C PHE A 94 11.95 10.90 32.54
N GLY A 95 13.13 10.95 33.16
CA GLY A 95 13.29 10.86 34.61
C GLY A 95 13.78 12.19 35.17
N VAL A 96 12.95 12.86 35.97
CA VAL A 96 13.36 14.04 36.74
C VAL A 96 13.42 13.63 38.21
N SER A 97 14.64 13.51 38.73
CA SER A 97 14.87 13.28 40.15
C SER A 97 15.04 14.62 40.86
N GLY A 98 14.13 14.94 41.79
CA GLY A 98 14.31 16.02 42.77
C GLY A 98 13.04 16.73 43.26
N SER A 99 11.96 16.78 42.45
CA SER A 99 10.65 17.33 42.83
C SER A 99 9.61 17.05 41.73
N GLU A 100 9.30 15.76 41.61
CA GLU A 100 8.24 15.07 40.87
C GLU A 100 7.41 15.82 39.79
N VAL A 101 7.69 15.47 38.52
CA VAL A 101 6.66 15.00 37.58
C VAL A 101 7.27 13.85 36.76
N ASN A 102 6.95 12.61 37.11
CA ASN A 102 7.30 11.44 36.30
C ASN A 102 6.18 11.16 35.30
N PHE A 103 6.27 11.76 34.11
CA PHE A 103 5.35 11.45 33.01
C PHE A 103 5.96 10.33 32.16
N SER A 104 5.74 9.07 32.56
CA SER A 104 6.08 7.90 31.72
C SER A 104 5.05 7.75 30.60
N SER A 105 5.01 8.71 29.69
CA SER A 105 4.18 8.57 28.49
C SER A 105 4.88 7.67 27.50
N ASN A 106 4.18 6.61 27.10
CA ASN A 106 4.66 5.69 26.09
C ASN A 106 4.47 6.33 24.70
N THR A 107 5.31 7.32 24.40
CA THR A 107 5.34 8.07 23.14
C THR A 107 5.40 7.15 21.92
N SER A 108 5.98 5.95 22.08
CA SER A 108 6.02 4.94 21.02
C SER A 108 4.64 4.43 20.58
N ILE A 109 3.68 4.32 21.51
CA ILE A 109 2.30 3.93 21.21
C ILE A 109 1.64 4.99 20.35
N PHE A 110 1.83 6.27 20.68
CA PHE A 110 1.32 7.39 19.88
C PHE A 110 1.95 7.39 18.48
N GLY A 111 3.25 7.11 18.36
CA GLY A 111 3.92 6.93 17.07
C GLY A 111 3.28 5.81 16.23
N GLY A 112 3.02 4.65 16.83
CA GLY A 112 2.32 3.53 16.18
C GLY A 112 0.90 3.89 15.72
N ILE A 113 0.13 4.59 16.56
CA ILE A 113 -1.23 5.06 16.20
C ILE A 113 -1.17 6.04 15.02
N ILE A 114 -0.22 6.98 15.02
CA ILE A 114 -0.04 7.92 13.91
C ILE A 114 0.27 7.18 12.61
N ILE A 115 1.16 6.18 12.65
CA ILE A 115 1.49 5.38 11.46
C ILE A 115 0.25 4.63 10.94
N LEU A 116 -0.52 3.98 11.83
CA LEU A 116 -1.76 3.30 11.46
C LEU A 116 -2.78 4.29 10.86
N PHE A 117 -2.87 5.49 11.40
CA PHE A 117 -3.74 6.54 10.88
C PHE A 117 -3.32 6.97 9.46
N VAL A 118 -2.02 7.15 9.21
CA VAL A 118 -1.53 7.45 7.86
C VAL A 118 -1.85 6.31 6.88
N LEU A 119 -1.65 5.05 7.30
CA LEU A 119 -2.02 3.89 6.48
C LEU A 119 -3.51 3.84 6.16
N MET A 120 -4.37 4.17 7.13
CA MET A 120 -5.82 4.24 6.93
C MET A 120 -6.19 5.32 5.89
N LEU A 121 -5.61 6.52 5.99
CA LEU A 121 -5.85 7.59 5.02
C LEU A 121 -5.33 7.26 3.62
N GLU A 122 -4.23 6.51 3.54
CA GLU A 122 -3.66 6.05 2.28
C GLU A 122 -4.56 4.99 1.63
N LEU A 123 -5.09 4.04 2.42
CA LEU A 123 -6.03 3.03 1.94
C LEU A 123 -7.34 3.66 1.46
N LYS A 124 -7.89 4.63 2.20
CA LYS A 124 -9.10 5.35 1.79
C LYS A 124 -8.97 5.93 0.38
N ASP A 125 -7.87 6.62 0.10
CA ASP A 125 -7.67 7.24 -1.22
C ASP A 125 -7.51 6.20 -2.32
N LYS A 126 -6.79 5.10 -2.06
CA LYS A 126 -6.64 4.01 -3.03
C LYS A 126 -7.97 3.31 -3.33
N LEU A 127 -8.82 3.14 -2.32
CA LEU A 127 -10.17 2.59 -2.50
C LEU A 127 -11.03 3.53 -3.33
N LEU A 128 -11.02 4.83 -3.05
CA LEU A 128 -11.75 5.82 -3.83
C LEU A 128 -11.33 5.79 -5.31
N ALA A 129 -10.02 5.78 -5.59
CA ALA A 129 -9.52 5.68 -6.95
C ALA A 129 -9.94 4.37 -7.64
N LYS A 130 -9.98 3.25 -6.90
CA LYS A 130 -10.44 1.96 -7.43
C LYS A 130 -11.93 1.99 -7.77
N ASP A 131 -12.74 2.64 -6.94
CA ASP A 131 -14.17 2.80 -7.17
C ASP A 131 -14.45 3.68 -8.39
N GLU A 132 -13.71 4.77 -8.56
CA GLU A 132 -13.76 5.62 -9.76
C GLU A 132 -13.38 4.84 -11.03
N LEU A 133 -12.34 4.01 -10.98
CA LEU A 133 -11.96 3.13 -12.09
C LEU A 133 -13.04 2.10 -12.43
N ASN A 134 -13.69 1.52 -11.41
CA ASN A 134 -14.77 0.55 -11.61
C ASN A 134 -16.00 1.23 -12.21
N ALA A 135 -16.36 2.43 -11.76
CA ALA A 135 -17.42 3.23 -12.36
C ALA A 135 -17.11 3.54 -13.83
N GLY A 136 -15.87 3.94 -14.14
CA GLY A 136 -15.42 4.17 -15.52
C GLY A 136 -15.56 2.94 -16.42
N LYS A 137 -15.12 1.76 -15.94
CA LYS A 137 -15.30 0.48 -16.66
C LYS A 137 -16.77 0.14 -16.90
N SER A 138 -17.64 0.40 -15.93
CA SER A 138 -19.09 0.18 -16.08
C SER A 138 -19.68 1.06 -17.18
N VAL A 139 -19.27 2.33 -17.24
CA VAL A 139 -19.72 3.26 -18.30
C VAL A 139 -19.18 2.84 -19.66
N GLN A 140 -17.89 2.48 -19.76
CA GLN A 140 -17.30 1.98 -21.00
C GLN A 140 -18.02 0.73 -21.51
N SER A 141 -18.30 -0.23 -20.62
CA SER A 141 -19.04 -1.43 -20.97
C SER A 141 -20.46 -1.13 -21.44
N ALA A 142 -21.11 -0.08 -20.93
CA ALA A 142 -22.44 0.34 -21.37
C ALA A 142 -22.42 1.08 -22.72
N LEU A 143 -21.31 1.74 -23.07
CA LEU A 143 -21.14 2.45 -24.34
C LEU A 143 -20.61 1.54 -25.48
N MET A 144 -19.88 0.47 -25.15
CA MET A 144 -19.44 -0.50 -26.16
C MET A 144 -20.64 -1.30 -26.67
N SER A 145 -20.83 -1.32 -27.99
CA SER A 145 -21.88 -2.14 -28.61
C SER A 145 -21.59 -3.63 -28.40
N GLU A 146 -22.61 -4.41 -28.03
CA GLU A 146 -22.49 -5.86 -27.80
C GLU A 146 -22.09 -6.67 -29.05
N ARG A 147 -22.28 -6.10 -30.24
CA ARG A 147 -21.95 -6.73 -31.51
C ARG A 147 -21.13 -5.78 -32.38
N ASN A 148 -20.06 -6.32 -32.94
CA ASN A 148 -19.30 -5.64 -33.99
C ASN A 148 -20.27 -5.37 -35.16
N PRO A 149 -20.53 -4.11 -35.56
CA PRO A 149 -21.50 -3.82 -36.60
C PRO A 149 -21.08 -4.49 -37.90
N LYS A 150 -21.93 -5.35 -38.48
CA LYS A 150 -21.65 -5.94 -39.79
C LYS A 150 -21.98 -4.91 -40.87
N VAL A 151 -20.98 -4.19 -41.35
CA VAL A 151 -21.10 -3.31 -42.51
C VAL A 151 -20.85 -4.12 -43.78
N ASN A 152 -21.82 -4.16 -44.69
CA ASN A 152 -21.73 -5.00 -45.88
C ASN A 152 -20.56 -4.55 -46.78
N GLY A 153 -19.63 -5.45 -47.09
CA GLY A 153 -18.42 -5.17 -47.87
C GLY A 153 -17.20 -4.67 -47.08
N TRP A 154 -17.29 -4.48 -45.76
CA TRP A 154 -16.15 -4.09 -44.91
C TRP A 154 -15.90 -5.15 -43.84
N ASN A 155 -14.67 -5.68 -43.78
CA ASN A 155 -14.24 -6.55 -42.70
C ASN A 155 -13.60 -5.67 -41.61
N ILE A 156 -14.38 -5.36 -40.57
CA ILE A 156 -13.90 -4.64 -39.40
C ILE A 156 -13.42 -5.69 -38.40
N TRP A 157 -12.10 -5.79 -38.27
CA TRP A 157 -11.40 -6.71 -37.36
C TRP A 157 -11.30 -6.09 -35.97
#